data_AF-A0A953F7D0-F1
#
_entry.id   AF-A0A953F7D0-F1
#
_cell.length_a   1.000
_cell.length_b   1.000
_cell.length_c   1.000
_cell.angle_alpha   90.00
_cell.angle_beta   90.00
_cell.angle_gamma   90.00
#
_symmetry.space_group_name_H-M   'P 1'
#
loop_
_entity.id
_entity.type
_entity.pdbx_description
1 polymer ?
#
loop_
_entity_poly.entity_id
_entity_poly.type
_entity_poly.pdbx_seq_one_letter_code
_entity_poly.pdbx_strand_id
1 'polypeptide(L)'
;MKTPCVYFLTNKNRTILYCGVTNNIQVRLHYHYYNWKTKNKKSYTAKYNCIYLIYTEAHPTMEIAIQREKQLKTFSKSKKWNLILTQNRALKFLNEKIMNWPPADEVLAAIIIDPKNGKKKNHPQPSDKNLPV
;
A
#
# COMPACT_ATOMS: atom_id res chain seq x y z
N MET A 1 -7.01 10.17 -10.25
CA MET A 1 -8.29 9.41 -10.24
C MET A 1 -8.09 8.14 -9.42
N LYS A 2 -9.10 7.73 -8.63
CA LYS A 2 -9.06 6.47 -7.85
C LYS A 2 -9.62 5.35 -8.73
N THR A 3 -8.83 4.31 -8.98
CA THR A 3 -9.24 3.17 -9.83
C THR A 3 -9.17 1.89 -9.00
N PRO A 4 -10.27 1.13 -8.88
CA PRO A 4 -10.24 -0.19 -8.26
C PRO A 4 -9.18 -1.08 -8.91
N CYS A 5 -8.38 -1.74 -8.08
CA CYS A 5 -7.37 -2.67 -8.57
C CYS A 5 -7.12 -3.81 -7.59
N VAL A 6 -6.64 -4.92 -8.14
CA VAL A 6 -5.99 -6.01 -7.41
C VAL A 6 -4.48 -5.82 -7.50
N TYR A 7 -3.74 -6.17 -6.46
CA TYR A 7 -2.29 -6.05 -6.46
C TYR A 7 -1.61 -7.21 -5.73
N PHE A 8 -0.36 -7.50 -6.13
CA PHE A 8 0.53 -8.36 -5.36
C PHE A 8 1.68 -7.58 -4.74
N LEU A 9 1.87 -7.76 -3.44
CA LEU A 9 3.09 -7.37 -2.74
C LEU A 9 3.95 -8.58 -2.43
N THR A 10 5.26 -8.36 -2.37
CA THR A 10 6.22 -9.37 -1.96
C THR A 10 7.28 -8.79 -1.02
N ASN A 11 8.07 -9.67 -0.43
CA ASN A 11 9.23 -9.32 0.37
C ASN A 11 10.47 -9.13 -0.53
N LYS A 12 11.56 -8.60 0.03
CA LYS A 12 12.80 -8.32 -0.73
C LYS A 12 13.30 -9.54 -1.53
N ASN A 13 13.16 -10.74 -0.94
CA ASN A 13 13.63 -12.00 -1.50
C ASN A 13 12.63 -12.70 -2.43
N ARG A 14 11.45 -12.12 -2.70
CA ARG A 14 10.42 -12.67 -3.61
C ARG A 14 9.91 -14.06 -3.23
N THR A 15 9.89 -14.39 -1.93
CA THR A 15 9.49 -15.73 -1.46
C THR A 15 8.02 -15.80 -1.05
N ILE A 16 7.45 -14.67 -0.62
CA ILE A 16 6.09 -14.56 -0.08
C ILE A 16 5.27 -13.62 -0.97
N LEU A 17 4.03 -13.99 -1.27
CA LEU A 17 3.08 -13.16 -2.00
C LEU A 17 1.91 -12.80 -1.11
N TYR A 18 1.60 -11.51 -1.04
CA TYR A 18 0.36 -10.99 -0.49
C TYR A 18 -0.52 -10.48 -1.63
N CYS A 19 -1.81 -10.83 -1.63
CA CYS A 19 -2.82 -10.37 -2.58
C CYS A 19 -3.81 -9.47 -1.86
N GLY A 20 -4.13 -8.31 -2.44
CA GLY A 20 -5.12 -7.39 -1.88
C GLY A 20 -5.84 -6.58 -2.95
N VAL A 21 -6.86 -5.83 -2.52
CA VAL A 21 -7.60 -4.86 -3.35
C VAL A 21 -7.59 -3.46 -2.75
N THR A 22 -7.70 -2.46 -3.61
CA THR A 22 -7.81 -1.05 -3.22
C THR A 22 -8.34 -0.22 -4.38
N ASN A 23 -8.91 0.96 -4.11
CA ASN A 23 -9.19 1.97 -5.14
C ASN A 23 -8.09 3.04 -5.23
N ASN A 24 -7.10 2.97 -4.34
CA ASN A 24 -5.95 3.86 -4.33
C ASN A 24 -4.70 3.06 -3.91
N ILE A 25 -3.91 2.66 -4.91
CA ILE A 25 -2.72 1.84 -4.70
C ILE A 25 -1.62 2.61 -3.96
N GLN A 26 -1.43 3.90 -4.25
CA GLN A 26 -0.43 4.73 -3.58
C GLN A 26 -0.68 4.82 -2.07
N VAL A 27 -1.91 5.17 -1.67
CA VAL A 27 -2.28 5.23 -0.25
C VAL A 27 -2.12 3.87 0.41
N ARG A 28 -2.46 2.77 -0.27
CA ARG A 28 -2.30 1.42 0.25
C ARG A 28 -0.82 1.06 0.48
N LEU A 29 0.08 1.44 -0.43
CA LEU A 29 1.52 1.25 -0.28
C LEU A 29 2.07 2.02 0.92
N HIS A 30 1.64 3.27 1.13
CA HIS A 30 1.99 4.03 2.32
C HIS A 30 1.58 3.31 3.62
N TYR A 31 0.34 2.80 3.71
CA TYR A 31 -0.11 2.04 4.88
C TYR A 31 0.71 0.77 5.12
N HIS A 32 1.06 0.02 4.08
CA HIS A 32 1.91 -1.17 4.23
C HIS A 32 3.33 -0.82 4.68
N TYR A 33 3.91 0.23 4.10
CA TYR A 33 5.23 0.71 4.50
C TYR A 33 5.24 1.22 5.95
N TYR A 34 4.23 2.00 6.35
CA TYR A 34 4.07 2.48 7.72
C TYR A 34 3.98 1.32 8.72
N ASN A 35 3.11 0.34 8.45
CA ASN A 35 2.98 -0.84 9.32
C ASN A 35 4.28 -1.64 9.42
N TRP A 36 5.04 -1.73 8.33
CA TRP A 36 6.35 -2.37 8.33
C TRP A 36 7.37 -1.58 9.15
N LYS A 37 7.48 -0.26 8.92
CA LYS A 37 8.42 0.63 9.61
C LYS A 37 8.18 0.65 11.12
N THR A 38 6.91 0.70 11.54
CA THR A 38 6.50 0.67 12.96
C THR A 38 6.50 -0.74 13.57
N LYS A 39 6.92 -1.76 12.80
CA LYS A 39 6.95 -3.17 13.23
C LYS A 39 5.59 -3.66 13.75
N ASN A 40 4.48 -3.21 13.16
CA ASN A 40 3.14 -3.67 13.51
C ASN A 40 2.92 -5.13 13.07
N LYS A 41 3.40 -6.08 13.87
CA LYS A 41 3.36 -7.52 13.57
C LYS A 41 1.94 -8.12 13.52
N LYS A 42 0.90 -7.38 13.92
CA LYS A 42 -0.50 -7.78 13.72
C LYS A 42 -0.90 -7.73 12.23
N SER A 43 -0.23 -6.90 11.42
CA SER A 43 -0.44 -6.89 9.96
C SER A 43 0.38 -8.01 9.29
N TYR A 44 -0.28 -8.87 8.52
CA TYR A 44 0.38 -9.94 7.75
C TYR A 44 1.52 -9.40 6.88
N THR A 45 1.27 -8.31 6.17
CA THR A 45 2.27 -7.68 5.31
C THR A 45 3.50 -7.18 6.07
N ALA A 46 3.33 -6.62 7.27
CA ALA A 46 4.45 -6.20 8.11
C ALA A 46 5.15 -7.36 8.82
N LYS A 47 4.42 -8.44 9.14
CA LYS A 47 4.98 -9.69 9.68
C LYS A 47 5.98 -10.30 8.69
N TYR A 48 5.62 -10.34 7.41
CA TYR A 48 6.40 -10.99 6.35
C TYR A 48 7.17 -10.02 5.43
N ASN A 49 7.22 -8.73 5.79
CA ASN A 49 7.90 -7.68 5.01
C ASN A 49 7.41 -7.55 3.56
N CYS A 50 6.13 -7.84 3.30
CA CYS A 50 5.51 -7.71 1.98
C CYS A 50 5.16 -6.24 1.71
N ILE A 51 6.17 -5.45 1.33
CA ILE A 51 6.03 -4.00 1.06
C ILE A 51 6.35 -3.62 -0.39
N TYR A 52 6.83 -4.57 -1.20
CA TYR A 52 7.25 -4.30 -2.56
C TYR A 52 6.18 -4.71 -3.56
N LEU A 53 5.68 -3.75 -4.32
CA LEU A 53 4.70 -3.98 -5.39
C LEU A 53 5.39 -4.65 -6.58
N ILE A 54 4.79 -5.73 -7.08
CA ILE A 54 5.31 -6.44 -8.26
C ILE A 54 4.24 -6.66 -9.34
N TYR A 55 2.97 -6.41 -9.03
CA TYR A 55 1.84 -6.57 -9.93
C TYR A 55 0.67 -5.69 -9.51
N THR A 56 -0.04 -5.12 -10.47
CA THR A 56 -1.32 -4.43 -10.27
C THR A 56 -2.21 -4.62 -11.50
N GLU A 57 -3.50 -4.87 -11.26
CA GLU A 57 -4.51 -5.11 -12.30
C GLU A 57 -5.70 -4.19 -12.00
N ALA A 58 -5.95 -3.21 -12.87
CA ALA A 58 -7.04 -2.25 -12.71
C ALA A 58 -8.37 -2.85 -13.22
N HIS A 59 -9.47 -2.46 -12.57
CA HIS A 59 -10.81 -2.90 -12.91
C HIS A 59 -11.80 -1.72 -12.93
N PRO A 60 -12.90 -1.84 -13.71
CA PRO A 60 -13.90 -0.78 -13.79
C PRO A 60 -14.63 -0.51 -12.47
N THR A 61 -14.85 -1.57 -11.67
CA THR A 61 -15.57 -1.46 -10.39
C THR A 61 -14.85 -2.22 -9.27
N MET A 62 -15.18 -1.88 -8.02
CA MET A 62 -14.62 -2.53 -6.84
C MET A 62 -15.10 -3.98 -6.72
N GLU A 63 -16.33 -4.25 -7.12
CA GLU A 63 -16.94 -5.58 -7.11
C GLU A 63 -16.16 -6.54 -8.00
N ILE A 64 -15.79 -6.09 -9.21
CA ILE A 64 -14.97 -6.88 -10.15
C ILE A 64 -13.58 -7.11 -9.56
N ALA A 65 -12.95 -6.08 -8.97
CA ALA A 65 -11.66 -6.24 -8.32
C ALA A 65 -11.70 -7.24 -7.16
N ILE A 66 -12.75 -7.22 -6.32
CA ILE A 66 -12.94 -8.17 -5.22
C ILE A 66 -13.15 -9.59 -5.75
N GLN A 67 -13.97 -9.78 -6.78
CA GLN A 67 -14.14 -11.10 -7.40
C GLN A 67 -12.83 -11.63 -7.97
N ARG A 68 -12.06 -10.77 -8.63
CA ARG A 68 -10.74 -11.11 -9.14
C ARG A 68 -9.76 -11.47 -8.04
N GLU A 69 -9.73 -10.74 -6.93
CA GLU A 69 -8.90 -11.06 -5.76
C GLU A 69 -9.25 -12.44 -5.18
N LYS A 70 -10.54 -12.76 -5.05
CA LYS A 70 -11.01 -14.09 -4.61
C LYS A 70 -10.52 -15.18 -5.57
N GLN A 71 -10.65 -14.97 -6.87
CA GLN A 71 -10.16 -15.90 -7.89
C GLN A 71 -8.63 -16.06 -7.81
N LEU A 72 -7.88 -14.96 -7.68
CA LEU A 72 -6.43 -15.02 -7.57
C LEU A 72 -6.01 -15.73 -6.29
N LYS A 73 -6.74 -15.60 -5.17
CA LYS A 73 -6.42 -16.31 -3.93
C LYS A 73 -6.49 -17.84 -4.09
N THR A 74 -7.40 -18.37 -4.93
CA THR A 74 -7.49 -19.82 -5.21
C THR A 74 -6.40 -20.34 -6.14
N PHE A 75 -5.65 -19.48 -6.83
CA PHE A 75 -4.58 -19.93 -7.70
C PHE A 75 -3.41 -20.56 -6.92
N SER A 76 -2.81 -21.59 -7.51
CA SER A 76 -1.55 -22.15 -7.04
C SER A 76 -0.44 -21.09 -7.06
N LYS A 77 0.61 -21.30 -6.25
CA LYS A 77 1.77 -20.39 -6.20
C LYS A 77 2.38 -20.17 -7.58
N SER A 78 2.60 -21.25 -8.35
CA SER A 78 3.16 -21.17 -9.70
C SER A 78 2.27 -20.39 -10.65
N LYS A 79 0.94 -20.57 -10.58
CA LYS A 79 -0.01 -19.82 -11.43
C LYS A 79 -0.01 -18.32 -11.11
N LYS A 80 0.10 -17.94 -9.84
CA LYS A 80 0.27 -16.53 -9.42
C LYS A 80 1.56 -15.94 -9.97
N TRP A 81 2.69 -16.64 -9.84
CA TRP A 81 3.97 -16.15 -10.37
C TRP A 81 3.97 -16.04 -11.89
N ASN A 82 3.40 -17.01 -12.60
CA ASN A 82 3.27 -16.94 -14.05
C ASN A 82 2.47 -15.72 -14.48
N LEU A 83 1.35 -15.42 -13.80
CA LEU A 83 0.57 -14.20 -14.04
C LEU A 83 1.40 -12.92 -13.81
N ILE A 84 2.20 -12.87 -12.75
CA ILE A 84 3.08 -11.72 -12.49
C ILE A 84 4.12 -11.58 -13.60
N LEU A 85 4.72 -12.70 -14.04
CA LEU A 85 5.76 -12.73 -15.06
C LEU A 85 5.25 -12.35 -16.45
N THR A 86 3.96 -12.50 -16.76
CA THR A 86 3.41 -12.03 -18.04
C THR A 86 3.43 -10.51 -18.18
N GLN A 87 3.32 -9.77 -17.06
CA GLN A 87 3.33 -8.29 -17.05
C GLN A 87 4.65 -7.69 -16.56
N ASN A 88 5.38 -8.41 -15.72
CA ASN A 88 6.60 -7.94 -15.07
C ASN A 88 7.67 -9.04 -15.11
N ARG A 89 8.13 -9.37 -16.32
CA ARG A 89 9.07 -10.47 -16.57
C ARG A 89 10.38 -10.36 -15.81
N ALA A 90 10.88 -9.13 -15.65
CA ALA A 90 12.10 -8.84 -14.90
C ALA A 90 11.88 -8.75 -13.37
N LEU A 91 10.64 -8.96 -12.90
CA LEU A 91 10.24 -8.86 -11.50
C LEU A 91 10.71 -7.56 -10.82
N LYS A 92 10.65 -6.44 -11.55
CA LYS A 92 11.02 -5.13 -11.01
C LYS A 92 10.06 -4.75 -9.89
N PHE A 93 10.56 -4.08 -8.86
CA PHE A 93 9.68 -3.44 -7.90
C PHE A 93 9.02 -2.24 -8.56
N LEU A 94 7.70 -2.17 -8.48
CA LEU A 94 6.88 -1.18 -9.16
C LEU A 94 6.54 0.01 -8.25
N ASN A 95 7.01 0.02 -7.00
CA ASN A 95 6.73 1.09 -6.03
C ASN A 95 7.09 2.47 -6.60
N GLU A 96 8.27 2.59 -7.21
CA GLU A 96 8.77 3.82 -7.82
C GLU A 96 7.93 4.30 -9.01
N LYS A 97 7.21 3.38 -9.68
CA LYS A 97 6.26 3.76 -10.74
C LYS A 97 4.97 4.38 -10.18
N ILE A 98 4.69 4.18 -8.90
CA ILE A 98 3.47 4.63 -8.24
C ILE A 98 3.71 5.89 -7.41
N MET A 99 4.90 6.02 -6.82
CA MET A 99 5.24 7.07 -5.86
C MET A 99 6.74 7.15 -5.65
N ASN A 100 7.21 8.28 -5.11
CA ASN A 100 8.57 8.38 -4.59
C ASN A 100 8.76 7.34 -3.48
N TRP A 101 9.69 6.42 -3.69
CA TRP A 101 9.89 5.27 -2.83
C TRP A 101 11.33 5.25 -2.29
N PRO A 102 11.52 5.06 -0.97
CA PRO A 102 10.50 4.93 0.07
C PRO A 102 9.75 6.26 0.34
N PRO A 103 8.53 6.22 0.89
CA PRO A 103 7.83 7.44 1.28
C PRO A 103 8.58 8.20 2.36
N ALA A 104 8.58 9.54 2.26
CA ALA A 104 9.10 10.42 3.29
C ALA A 104 8.28 10.34 4.60
N ASP A 105 8.93 10.59 5.73
CA ASP A 105 8.33 10.43 7.05
C ASP A 105 7.16 11.38 7.30
N GLU A 106 7.25 12.60 6.77
CA GLU A 106 6.18 13.60 6.79
C GLU A 106 4.90 13.13 6.08
N VAL A 107 5.04 12.40 4.96
CA VAL A 107 3.92 11.81 4.22
C VAL A 107 3.24 10.72 5.04
N LEU A 108 4.02 9.91 5.77
CA LEU A 108 3.49 8.87 6.63
C LEU A 108 2.74 9.45 7.82
N ALA A 109 3.24 10.55 8.42
CA ALA A 109 2.59 11.24 9.52
C ALA A 109 1.19 11.77 9.13
N ALA A 110 1.06 12.36 7.95
CA ALA A 110 -0.20 12.88 7.44
C ALA A 110 -1.29 11.80 7.25
N ILE A 111 -0.90 10.57 6.89
CA ILE A 111 -1.83 9.46 6.62
C ILE A 111 -2.43 8.86 7.91
N ILE A 112 -1.74 9.01 9.04
CA ILE A 112 -2.20 8.52 10.35
C ILE A 112 -3.28 9.45 10.94
N ILE A 113 -3.28 10.73 10.56
CA ILE A 113 -4.16 11.77 11.13
C ILE A 113 -5.60 11.67 10.59
N ASP A 114 -5.85 10.96 9.48
CA ASP A 114 -7.20 10.77 8.95
C ASP A 114 -7.66 9.29 8.97
N PRO A 115 -8.01 8.74 10.16
CA PRO A 115 -8.86 7.58 10.26
C PRO A 115 -10.30 8.08 10.31
N LYS A 116 -11.16 7.70 9.37
CA LYS A 116 -12.61 7.97 9.46
C LYS A 116 -13.28 7.19 10.61
N ASN A 117 -12.96 7.53 11.86
CA ASN A 117 -13.85 7.90 12.95
C ASN A 117 -12.99 8.18 14.19
N GLY A 118 -12.65 9.44 14.40
CA GLY A 118 -11.92 9.87 15.59
C GLY A 118 -11.76 11.37 15.59
N LYS A 119 -12.85 12.11 15.86
CA LYS A 119 -12.76 13.54 16.18
C LYS A 119 -11.60 13.79 17.14
N LYS A 120 -10.64 14.63 16.75
CA LYS A 120 -10.20 15.71 17.63
C LYS A 120 -10.22 17.03 16.88
N LYS A 121 -11.09 17.88 17.38
CA LYS A 121 -11.23 19.30 17.06
C LYS A 121 -9.92 20.03 17.38
N ASN A 122 -9.77 21.16 16.68
CA ASN A 122 -8.97 22.35 17.00
C ASN A 122 -7.46 22.25 16.80
N HIS A 123 -7.01 22.85 15.69
CA HIS A 123 -5.75 23.57 15.67
C HIS A 123 -5.85 24.76 16.64
N PRO A 124 -4.96 24.93 17.62
CA PRO A 124 -4.64 26.28 18.07
C PRO A 124 -3.86 26.94 16.93
N GLN A 125 -4.40 28.04 16.41
CA GLN A 125 -3.59 28.98 15.63
C GLN A 125 -2.41 29.39 16.51
N PRO A 126 -1.16 29.35 16.03
CA PRO A 126 -0.07 29.96 16.75
C PRO A 126 -0.38 31.45 16.86
N SER A 127 -0.63 31.91 18.09
CA SER A 127 -0.55 33.33 18.40
C SER A 127 0.91 33.72 18.23
N ASP A 128 1.21 34.47 17.17
CA ASP A 128 2.43 35.26 17.08
C ASP A 128 2.37 36.34 18.17
N LYS A 129 2.68 35.94 19.41
CA LYS A 129 3.08 36.83 20.47
C LYS A 129 4.61 36.83 20.48
N ASN A 130 5.14 37.93 19.95
CA ASN A 130 6.33 38.65 20.38
C ASN A 130 7.67 37.90 20.41
N LEU A 131 8.69 38.55 19.86
CA LEU A 131 9.92 39.00 20.55
C LEU A 131 10.91 39.60 19.50
N PRO A 132 11.85 40.51 19.82
CA PRO A 132 12.15 41.09 21.14
C PRO A 132 12.39 42.63 21.17
N VAL A 133 12.29 43.15 22.40
CA VAL A 133 12.71 44.45 23.00
C VAL A 133 12.48 45.75 22.24
#